data_AF-A0A359E677-F1
#
_entry.id   AF-A0A359E677-F1
#
_cell.length_a   1.000
_cell.length_b   1.000
_cell.length_c   1.000
_cell.angle_alpha   90.00
_cell.angle_beta   90.00
_cell.angle_gamma   90.00
#
_symmetry.space_group_name_H-M   'P 1'
#
loop_
_entity.id
_entity.type
_entity.pdbx_description
1 polymer ?
#
loop_
_entity_poly.entity_id
_entity_poly.type
_entity_poly.pdbx_seq_one_letter_code
_entity_poly.pdbx_strand_id
1 'polypeptide(L)'
;MSKDIEALIQEIDSYGEISPSGKGIRIIAKGAIAEGIKNRRNDIAGAKGVEVYDNGRYLTITGEALYGEAKPVKDLSDGFWSFYQQLGGSTATTTLSGIKGAVVLTDNDQWVITKLLEDDQHGPEFRRFLVS
;
A
#
# COMPACT_ATOMS: atom_id res chain seq x y z
N MET A 1 -14.22 -3.55 10.46
CA MET A 1 -12.93 -3.52 9.72
C MET A 1 -13.26 -3.20 8.27
N SER A 2 -12.32 -2.76 7.42
CA SER A 2 -12.65 -2.55 6.00
C SER A 2 -12.67 -3.88 5.25
N LYS A 3 -13.39 -3.93 4.12
CA LYS A 3 -13.42 -5.13 3.26
C LYS A 3 -12.03 -5.55 2.79
N ASP A 4 -11.18 -4.59 2.40
CA ASP A 4 -9.81 -4.88 1.95
C ASP A 4 -8.96 -5.52 3.05
N ILE A 5 -9.09 -5.05 4.30
CA ILE A 5 -8.36 -5.62 5.43
C ILE A 5 -8.93 -6.99 5.82
N GLU A 6 -10.25 -7.17 5.78
CA GLU A 6 -10.87 -8.47 5.98
C GLU A 6 -10.42 -9.49 4.92
N ALA A 7 -10.40 -9.09 3.64
CA ALA A 7 -9.91 -9.93 2.54
C ALA A 7 -8.42 -10.26 2.70
N LEU A 8 -7.60 -9.29 3.12
CA LEU A 8 -6.17 -9.52 3.37
C LEU A 8 -5.94 -10.53 4.50
N ILE A 9 -6.66 -10.40 5.61
CA ILE A 9 -6.57 -11.35 6.73
C ILE A 9 -7.02 -12.75 6.31
N GLN A 10 -8.09 -12.83 5.52
CA GLN A 10 -8.64 -14.09 5.02
C GLN A 10 -7.70 -14.77 4.02
N GLU A 11 -7.08 -14.05 3.11
CA GLU A 11 -6.16 -14.62 2.12
C GLU A 11 -4.88 -15.16 2.79
N ILE A 12 -4.37 -14.50 3.83
CA ILE A 12 -3.17 -14.97 4.55
C ILE A 12 -3.48 -16.22 5.39
N ASP A 13 -4.68 -16.29 5.97
CA ASP A 13 -5.20 -17.41 6.79
C ASP A 13 -4.19 -18.02 7.80
N SER A 14 -3.38 -17.17 8.43
CA SER A 14 -2.33 -17.57 9.36
C SER A 14 -2.56 -17.00 10.75
N TYR A 15 -1.64 -17.26 11.68
CA TYR A 15 -1.66 -16.68 13.02
C TYR A 15 -1.75 -15.16 12.95
N GLY A 16 -2.79 -14.60 13.56
CA GLY A 16 -2.99 -13.17 13.72
C GLY A 16 -3.14 -12.81 15.20
N GLU A 17 -2.62 -11.65 15.60
CA GLU A 17 -2.75 -11.11 16.96
C GLU A 17 -3.10 -9.62 16.96
N ILE A 18 -3.73 -9.17 18.03
CA ILE A 18 -3.94 -7.76 18.32
C ILE A 18 -2.61 -7.15 18.81
N SER A 19 -2.19 -6.05 18.21
CA SER A 19 -0.98 -5.32 18.61
C SER A 19 -1.10 -4.72 20.03
N PRO A 20 0.01 -4.40 20.73
CA PRO A 20 -0.04 -3.88 22.10
C PRO A 20 -0.85 -2.59 22.27
N SER A 21 -1.01 -1.81 21.21
CA SER A 21 -1.79 -0.57 21.24
C SER A 21 -3.31 -0.79 21.15
N GLY A 22 -3.75 -2.01 20.83
CA GLY A 22 -5.15 -2.34 20.55
C GLY A 22 -5.70 -1.78 19.23
N LYS A 23 -4.90 -1.05 18.45
CA LYS A 23 -5.35 -0.31 17.25
C LYS A 23 -4.91 -0.91 15.92
N GLY A 24 -4.15 -2.01 15.98
CA GLY A 24 -3.57 -2.65 14.81
C GLY A 24 -3.50 -4.16 15.00
N ILE A 25 -3.32 -4.84 13.87
CA ILE A 25 -3.25 -6.30 13.76
C ILE A 25 -1.84 -6.67 13.28
N ARG A 26 -1.32 -7.80 13.76
CA ARG A 26 -0.12 -8.44 13.20
C ARG A 26 -0.47 -9.82 12.74
N ILE A 27 0.14 -10.24 11.64
CA ILE A 27 -0.04 -11.59 11.09
C ILE A 27 1.35 -12.16 10.84
N ILE A 28 1.56 -13.39 11.29
CA ILE A 28 2.82 -14.12 11.12
C ILE A 28 2.54 -15.27 10.16
N ALA A 29 3.24 -15.29 9.04
CA ALA A 29 3.13 -16.34 8.02
C ALA A 29 4.51 -16.74 7.50
N LYS A 30 4.61 -17.91 6.89
CA LYS A 30 5.84 -18.38 6.23
C LYS A 30 5.81 -18.00 4.75
N GLY A 31 6.94 -17.55 4.24
CA GLY A 31 7.11 -17.16 2.85
C GLY A 31 8.23 -16.14 2.69
N ALA A 32 8.48 -15.75 1.45
CA ALA A 32 9.41 -14.67 1.12
C ALA A 32 8.63 -13.47 0.58
N ILE A 33 9.16 -12.26 0.77
CA ILE A 33 8.60 -11.07 0.16
C ILE A 33 8.94 -11.06 -1.33
N ALA A 34 7.92 -10.97 -2.19
CA ALA A 34 8.12 -10.89 -3.64
C ALA A 34 8.85 -9.60 -4.03
N GLU A 35 9.59 -9.64 -5.15
CA GLU A 35 10.28 -8.47 -5.69
C GLU A 35 9.29 -7.33 -5.98
N GLY A 36 9.73 -6.08 -5.75
CA GLY A 36 8.94 -4.88 -6.00
C GLY A 36 7.88 -4.56 -4.94
N ILE A 37 7.70 -5.40 -3.92
CA ILE A 37 6.84 -5.09 -2.78
C ILE A 37 7.47 -4.00 -1.92
N LYS A 38 6.72 -2.91 -1.69
CA LYS A 38 7.13 -1.87 -0.76
C LYS A 38 6.92 -2.36 0.68
N ASN A 39 7.91 -2.13 1.54
CA ASN A 39 7.82 -2.45 2.97
C ASN A 39 6.66 -1.75 3.68
N ARG A 40 6.19 -0.61 3.17
CA ARG A 40 5.07 0.16 3.72
C ARG A 40 4.15 0.66 2.62
N ARG A 41 2.84 0.45 2.79
CA ARG A 41 1.77 0.88 1.89
C ARG A 41 0.69 1.63 2.66
N ASN A 42 0.26 2.78 2.16
CA ASN A 42 -0.79 3.61 2.78
C ASN A 42 -2.05 3.70 1.92
N ASP A 43 -2.09 2.96 0.81
CA ASP A 43 -3.10 2.98 -0.23
C ASP A 43 -4.16 1.87 -0.08
N ILE A 44 -4.01 1.00 0.93
CA ILE A 44 -4.98 -0.05 1.26
C ILE A 44 -6.02 0.52 2.21
N ALA A 45 -7.29 0.51 1.79
CA ALA A 45 -8.38 1.15 2.52
C ALA A 45 -8.60 0.49 3.89
N GLY A 46 -8.80 1.31 4.93
CA GLY A 46 -9.08 0.84 6.30
C GLY A 46 -7.87 0.53 7.17
N ALA A 47 -6.65 0.76 6.68
CA ALA A 47 -5.45 0.83 7.50
C ALA A 47 -4.74 2.19 7.32
N LYS A 48 -4.13 2.70 8.38
CA LYS A 48 -3.23 3.88 8.28
C LYS A 48 -1.94 3.56 7.52
N GLY A 49 -1.60 2.28 7.47
CA GLY A 49 -0.46 1.73 6.77
C GLY A 49 -0.43 0.22 6.97
N VAL A 50 -0.07 -0.49 5.93
CA VAL A 50 0.27 -1.91 5.97
C VAL A 50 1.78 -2.01 5.82
N GLU A 51 2.43 -2.68 6.77
CA GLU A 51 3.87 -2.88 6.76
C GLU A 51 4.20 -4.36 6.72
N VAL A 52 5.19 -4.74 5.90
CA VAL A 52 5.61 -6.13 5.73
C VAL A 52 7.13 -6.22 5.81
N TYR A 53 7.60 -7.19 6.59
CA TYR A 53 9.02 -7.44 6.83
C TYR A 53 9.25 -8.95 6.97
N ASP A 54 10.33 -9.45 6.38
CA ASP A 54 10.83 -10.83 6.55
C ASP A 54 12.14 -10.87 7.36
N ASN A 55 12.84 -9.73 7.50
CA ASN A 55 14.06 -9.59 8.28
C ASN A 55 14.28 -8.14 8.76
N GLY A 56 15.33 -7.93 9.58
CA GLY A 56 15.83 -6.59 9.94
C GLY A 56 14.97 -5.78 10.92
N ARG A 57 13.88 -6.36 11.44
CA ARG A 57 12.99 -5.74 12.44
C ARG A 57 12.58 -6.74 13.51
N TYR A 58 12.29 -6.22 14.70
CA TYR A 58 11.64 -6.97 15.77
C TYR A 58 10.18 -6.55 15.86
N LEU A 59 9.31 -7.52 16.09
CA LEU A 59 7.91 -7.30 16.42
C LEU A 59 7.70 -7.73 17.88
N THR A 60 6.84 -7.02 18.60
CA THR A 60 6.37 -7.58 19.87
C THR A 60 5.41 -8.74 19.57
N ILE A 61 5.24 -9.64 20.54
CA ILE A 61 4.26 -10.74 20.47
C ILE A 61 3.35 -10.57 21.67
N THR A 62 2.04 -10.47 21.44
CA THR A 62 1.04 -10.28 22.51
C THR A 62 0.40 -11.58 22.92
N GLY A 63 0.27 -12.55 22.00
CA GLY A 63 -0.51 -13.76 22.24
C GLY A 63 -2.03 -13.52 22.24
N GLU A 64 -2.49 -12.28 22.05
CA GLU A 64 -3.91 -11.93 21.99
C GLU A 64 -4.44 -12.28 20.60
N ALA A 65 -4.89 -13.52 20.45
CA ALA A 65 -5.32 -14.07 19.17
C ALA A 65 -6.42 -13.21 18.52
N LEU A 66 -6.22 -12.90 17.24
CA LEU A 66 -7.22 -12.26 16.41
C LEU A 66 -8.44 -13.19 16.31
N TYR A 67 -9.61 -12.69 16.71
CA TYR A 67 -10.88 -13.43 16.83
C TYR A 67 -10.98 -14.41 18.02
N GLY A 68 -10.09 -14.32 19.01
CA GLY A 68 -10.19 -15.08 20.25
C GLY A 68 -9.70 -16.53 20.18
N GLU A 69 -9.34 -17.03 18.99
CA GLU A 69 -8.75 -18.35 18.79
C GLU A 69 -7.48 -18.25 17.95
N ALA A 70 -6.39 -18.87 18.43
CA ALA A 70 -5.11 -18.83 17.73
C ALA A 70 -5.09 -19.83 16.56
N LYS A 71 -4.98 -19.30 15.33
CA LYS A 71 -4.66 -20.10 14.15
C LYS A 71 -3.18 -20.52 14.16
N PRO A 72 -2.83 -21.69 13.60
CA PRO A 72 -1.43 -22.04 13.39
C PRO A 72 -0.76 -21.10 12.38
N VAL A 73 0.57 -20.97 12.45
CA VAL A 73 1.35 -20.28 11.42
C VAL A 73 1.36 -21.13 10.15
N LYS A 74 0.90 -20.56 9.03
CA LYS A 74 0.81 -21.20 7.71
C LYS A 74 1.71 -20.53 6.68
N ASP A 75 1.93 -21.23 5.57
CA ASP A 75 2.60 -20.70 4.39
C ASP A 75 1.66 -19.77 3.60
N LEU A 76 2.21 -18.71 3.02
CA LEU A 76 1.48 -17.85 2.09
C LEU A 76 1.11 -18.63 0.82
N SER A 77 -0.06 -18.33 0.25
CA SER A 77 -0.46 -18.87 -1.04
C SER A 77 0.45 -18.37 -2.16
N ASP A 78 0.65 -19.17 -3.21
CA ASP A 78 1.48 -18.78 -4.37
C ASP A 78 1.01 -17.46 -5.02
N GLY A 79 -0.30 -17.17 -4.95
CA GLY A 79 -0.93 -15.97 -5.50
C GLY A 79 -0.99 -14.78 -4.56
N PHE A 80 -0.56 -14.91 -3.31
CA PHE A 80 -0.73 -13.90 -2.27
C PHE A 80 -0.20 -12.53 -2.69
N TRP A 81 1.01 -12.47 -3.26
CA TRP A 81 1.62 -11.20 -3.61
C TRP A 81 0.94 -10.51 -4.80
N SER A 82 0.42 -11.29 -5.76
CA SER A 82 -0.39 -10.74 -6.85
C SER A 82 -1.70 -10.16 -6.31
N PHE A 83 -2.37 -10.88 -5.41
CA PHE A 83 -3.55 -10.37 -4.71
C PHE A 83 -3.22 -9.10 -3.90
N TYR A 84 -2.13 -9.12 -3.13
CA TYR A 84 -1.69 -7.99 -2.32
C TYR A 84 -1.46 -6.74 -3.17
N GLN A 85 -0.80 -6.86 -4.33
CA GLN A 85 -0.58 -5.73 -5.24
C GLN A 85 -1.88 -5.17 -5.82
N GLN A 86 -2.92 -6.00 -5.99
CA GLN A 86 -4.24 -5.58 -6.47
C GLN A 86 -5.08 -4.89 -5.38
N LEU A 87 -4.76 -5.11 -4.09
CA LEU A 87 -5.38 -4.35 -3.00
C LEU A 87 -4.91 -2.90 -3.05
N GLY A 88 -5.78 -1.96 -2.68
CA GLY A 88 -5.50 -0.54 -2.86
C GLY A 88 -5.57 -0.12 -4.34
N GLY A 89 -5.90 1.14 -4.58
CA GLY A 89 -6.13 1.64 -5.95
C GLY A 89 -7.60 1.89 -6.32
N SER A 90 -8.52 1.94 -5.35
CA SER A 90 -9.78 2.66 -5.58
C SER A 90 -9.58 4.16 -5.36
N THR A 91 -8.91 4.81 -6.30
CA THR A 91 -9.25 6.18 -6.69
C THR A 91 -9.39 6.16 -8.20
N ALA A 92 -10.64 5.97 -8.64
CA ALA A 92 -11.10 5.99 -10.03
C ALA A 92 -10.43 4.95 -10.96
N THR A 93 -11.25 4.25 -11.72
CA THR A 93 -10.85 3.65 -12.98
C THR A 93 -10.18 4.73 -13.84
N THR A 94 -8.85 4.79 -13.83
CA THR A 94 -8.11 5.37 -14.95
C THR A 94 -7.65 4.20 -15.80
N THR A 95 -8.49 3.83 -16.74
CA THR A 95 -8.11 2.98 -17.87
C THR A 95 -7.04 3.75 -18.64
N LEU A 96 -5.76 3.47 -18.40
CA LEU A 96 -4.70 3.79 -19.36
C LEU A 96 -4.68 2.70 -20.44
N SER A 97 -5.77 2.64 -21.21
CA SER A 97 -5.70 2.14 -22.57
C SER A 97 -4.98 3.20 -23.39
N GLY A 98 -3.65 3.13 -23.37
CA GLY A 98 -2.80 3.79 -24.34
C GLY A 98 -2.88 5.30 -24.36
N ILE A 99 -2.01 5.92 -23.57
CA ILE A 99 -1.02 6.78 -24.22
C ILE A 99 0.31 6.17 -23.78
N LYS A 100 1.28 5.99 -24.68
CA LYS A 100 2.67 5.84 -24.23
C LYS A 100 3.08 7.23 -23.72
N GLY A 101 2.52 7.66 -22.58
CA GLY A 101 2.45 9.07 -22.18
C GLY A 101 1.20 9.46 -21.38
N ALA A 102 1.16 10.77 -21.10
CA ALA A 102 0.13 11.58 -20.44
C ALA A 102 -0.34 11.12 -19.04
N VAL A 103 0.37 11.64 -18.03
CA VAL A 103 -0.12 11.73 -16.65
C VAL A 103 -1.45 12.50 -16.66
N VAL A 104 -2.51 11.88 -16.16
CA VAL A 104 -3.79 12.56 -15.91
C VAL A 104 -3.63 13.36 -14.63
N LEU A 105 -3.52 14.67 -14.79
CA LEU A 105 -3.44 15.62 -13.69
C LEU A 105 -4.81 15.70 -13.02
N THR A 106 -4.83 15.52 -11.70
CA THR A 106 -6.00 15.74 -10.86
C THR A 106 -6.06 17.21 -10.43
N ASP A 107 -7.19 17.67 -9.88
CA ASP A 107 -7.33 19.05 -9.40
C ASP A 107 -6.28 19.45 -8.34
N ASN A 108 -5.64 18.48 -7.69
CA ASN A 108 -4.51 18.71 -6.78
C ASN A 108 -3.21 19.12 -7.50
N ASP A 109 -3.02 18.68 -8.74
CA ASP A 109 -1.78 18.88 -9.49
C ASP A 109 -1.77 20.25 -10.20
N GLN A 110 -2.94 20.87 -10.39
CA GLN A 110 -3.06 22.20 -10.98
C GLN A 110 -2.37 23.27 -10.14
N TRP A 111 -2.44 23.15 -8.80
CA TRP A 111 -1.74 24.05 -7.89
C TRP A 111 -0.21 23.92 -8.01
N VAL A 112 0.30 22.70 -8.20
CA VAL A 112 1.74 22.43 -8.37
C VAL A 112 2.23 23.06 -9.67
N ILE A 113 1.48 22.91 -10.75
CA ILE A 113 1.83 23.49 -12.06
C ILE A 113 1.83 25.01 -12.00
N THR A 114 0.79 25.63 -11.42
CA THR A 114 0.74 27.09 -11.24
C THR A 114 1.94 27.56 -10.43
N LYS A 115 2.28 26.87 -9.34
CA LYS A 115 3.44 27.23 -8.52
C LYS A 115 4.76 27.13 -9.27
N LEU A 116 4.97 26.09 -10.07
CA LEU A 116 6.18 25.94 -10.88
C LEU A 116 6.24 26.96 -12.03
N LEU A 117 5.10 27.36 -12.59
CA LEU A 117 5.03 28.38 -13.64
C LEU A 117 5.16 29.81 -13.11
N GLU A 118 4.94 30.05 -11.82
CA GLU A 118 5.14 31.34 -11.15
C GLU A 118 6.50 31.45 -10.44
N ASP A 119 7.24 30.35 -10.31
CA ASP A 119 8.56 30.33 -9.67
C ASP A 119 9.60 31.01 -10.59
N ASP A 120 10.19 32.12 -10.12
CA ASP A 120 11.21 32.85 -10.88
C ASP A 120 12.60 32.21 -10.81
N GLN A 121 12.85 31.35 -9.83
CA GLN A 121 14.11 30.66 -9.62
C GLN A 121 14.22 29.38 -10.47
N HIS A 122 13.14 28.60 -10.59
CA HIS A 122 13.13 27.30 -11.29
C HIS A 122 12.11 27.20 -12.43
N GLY A 123 11.12 28.09 -12.49
CA GLY A 123 10.08 28.09 -13.53
C GLY A 123 10.56 28.39 -14.96
N PRO A 124 11.65 29.14 -15.21
CA PRO A 124 12.14 29.35 -16.58
C PRO A 124 12.47 28.05 -17.34
N GLU A 125 12.97 27.02 -16.65
CA GLU A 125 13.27 25.72 -17.27
C GLU A 125 12.01 24.96 -17.69
N PHE A 126 10.93 25.07 -16.89
CA PHE A 126 9.64 24.45 -17.18
C PHE A 126 8.88 25.17 -18.29
N ARG A 127 8.88 26.51 -18.31
CA ARG A 127 8.21 27.31 -19.35
C ARG A 127 8.76 27.00 -20.75
N ARG A 128 10.02 26.60 -20.86
CA ARG A 128 10.66 26.21 -22.13
C ARG A 128 10.02 25.00 -22.80
N PHE A 129 9.40 24.10 -22.03
CA PHE A 129 8.68 22.92 -22.57
C PHE A 129 7.27 23.24 -23.08
N LEU A 130 6.75 24.45 -22.88
CA LEU A 130 5.40 24.86 -23.27
C LEU A 130 5.34 25.68 -24.57
N VAL A 131 6.46 25.96 -25.22
CA VAL A 131 6.54 26.88 -26.39
C VAL A 131 7.11 26.19 -27.65
N SER A 132 6.89 24.89 -27.84
CA SER A 132 7.19 24.19 -29.11
C SER A 132 5.92 23.81 -29.87
#